data_AF-X1I2B6-F1
#
_entry.id   AF-X1I2B6-F1
#
_cell.length_a   1.000
_cell.length_b   1.000
_cell.length_c   1.000
_cell.angle_alpha   90.00
_cell.angle_beta   90.00
_cell.angle_gamma   90.00
#
_symmetry.space_group_name_H-M   'P 1'
#
loop_
_entity.id
_entity.type
_entity.pdbx_description
1 polymer ?
#
loop_
_entity_poly.entity_id
_entity_poly.type
_entity_poly.pdbx_seq_one_letter_code
_entity_poly.pdbx_strand_id
1 'polypeptide(L)' 'MLFADLILKNGKVITIDKNETIVKAVAVKFGKIVAVGSNTEIERFVGEQTEIIDLSGKTVI' A
#
# COMPACT_ATOMS: atom_id res chain seq x y z
N MET A 1 -3.79 -16.26 -6.59
CA MET A 1 -2.97 -15.29 -5.84
C MET A 1 -3.37 -13.89 -6.32
N LEU A 2 -3.57 -12.91 -5.44
CA LEU A 2 -4.01 -11.57 -5.82
C LEU A 2 -2.79 -10.66 -5.98
N PHE A 3 -2.59 -10.11 -7.17
CA PHE A 3 -1.54 -9.12 -7.45
C PHE A 3 -2.13 -7.73 -7.61
N ALA A 4 -1.50 -6.73 -7.00
CA ALA A 4 -1.91 -5.33 -7.07
C ALA A 4 -1.56 -4.73 -8.44
N ASP A 5 -2.31 -3.71 -8.84
CA ASP A 5 -1.92 -2.87 -9.98
C ASP A 5 -0.90 -1.81 -9.53
N LEU A 6 -1.06 -1.30 -8.31
CA LEU A 6 -0.22 -0.26 -7.72
C LEU A 6 0.11 -0.58 -6.26
N ILE A 7 1.37 -0.38 -5.89
CA ILE A 7 1.85 -0.37 -4.50
C ILE A 7 2.50 0.97 -4.23
N LEU A 8 2.05 1.65 -3.17
CA LEU A 8 2.75 2.79 -2.60
C LEU A 8 3.43 2.32 -1.31
N LYS A 9 4.75 2.50 -1.17
CA LYS A 9 5.51 2.04 0.00
C LYS A 9 6.47 3.08 0.54
N ASN A 10 7.07 2.81 1.69
CA ASN A 10 8.00 3.72 2.39
C ASN A 10 7.38 5.09 2.75
N GLY A 11 6.06 5.14 2.94
CA GLY A 11 5.32 6.36 3.28
C GLY A 11 4.84 6.42 4.73
N LYS A 12 4.07 7.47 5.00
CA LYS A 12 3.14 7.54 6.14
C LYS A 12 1.73 7.43 5.58
N VAL A 13 1.13 6.24 5.63
CA VAL A 13 -0.23 6.01 5.13
C VAL A 13 -1.18 6.14 6.30
N ILE A 14 -2.04 7.16 6.27
CA ILE A 14 -3.05 7.41 7.30
C ILE A 14 -4.35 6.85 6.79
N THR A 15 -4.93 5.86 7.47
CA THR A 15 -6.24 5.33 7.11
C THR A 15 -7.30 5.90 8.04
N ILE A 16 -8.38 6.42 7.48
CA ILE A 16 -9.54 6.91 8.23
C ILE A 16 -10.43 5.70 8.60
N ASP A 17 -9.88 4.79 9.39
CA ASP A 17 -10.60 3.68 10.01
C ASP A 17 -10.93 3.99 11.48
N LYS A 18 -11.60 3.06 12.17
CA LYS A 18 -12.00 3.25 13.58
C LYS A 18 -10.81 3.37 14.55
N ASN A 19 -9.62 2.97 14.12
CA ASN A 19 -8.43 2.90 14.96
C ASN A 19 -7.41 3.99 14.60
N GLU A 20 -7.74 4.88 13.66
CA GLU A 20 -6.84 5.90 13.12
C GLU A 20 -5.49 5.30 12.68
N THR A 21 -5.56 4.15 12.02
CA THR A 21 -4.36 3.34 11.74
C THR A 21 -3.36 4.10 10.86
N ILE A 22 -2.07 4.07 11.24
CA ILE A 22 -0.96 4.63 10.45
C ILE A 22 0.02 3.50 10.09
N VAL A 23 0.25 3.29 8.80
CA VAL A 23 1.15 2.25 8.28
C VAL A 23 2.14 2.79 7.24
N LYS A 24 2.90 1.90 6.61
CA LYS A 24 4.01 2.27 5.71
C LYS A 24 3.69 2.07 4.22
N ALA A 25 2.70 1.24 3.90
CA ALA A 25 2.38 0.88 2.53
C ALA A 25 0.89 0.56 2.32
N VAL A 26 0.46 0.69 1.06
CA VAL A 26 -0.88 0.34 0.58
C VAL A 26 -0.80 -0.34 -0.78
N ALA A 27 -1.63 -1.37 -0.98
CA ALA A 27 -1.81 -2.07 -2.24
C ALA A 27 -3.18 -1.77 -2.84
N VAL A 28 -3.22 -1.45 -4.14
CA VAL A 28 -4.43 -1.10 -4.88
C VAL A 28 -4.63 -2.05 -6.05
N LYS A 29 -5.85 -2.57 -6.22
CA LYS A 29 -6.27 -3.40 -7.35
C LYS A 29 -7.61 -2.91 -7.88
N PHE A 30 -7.71 -2.65 -9.17
CA PHE A 30 -8.90 -2.10 -9.83
C PHE A 30 -9.47 -0.87 -9.11
N GLY A 31 -8.58 0.05 -8.70
CA GLY A 31 -8.94 1.27 -7.97
C GLY A 31 -9.41 1.06 -6.52
N LYS A 32 -9.32 -0.16 -5.98
CA LYS A 32 -9.70 -0.47 -4.60
C LYS A 32 -8.48 -0.82 -3.77
N ILE A 33 -8.46 -0.35 -2.52
CA ILE A 33 -7.47 -0.78 -1.53
C ILE A 33 -7.73 -2.25 -1.18
N VAL A 34 -6.75 -3.10 -1.42
CA VAL A 34 -6.83 -4.54 -1.11
C VAL A 34 -5.96 -4.95 0.08
N ALA A 35 -5.00 -4.11 0.47
CA ALA A 35 -4.24 -4.26 1.69
C ALA A 35 -3.60 -2.93 2.12
N VAL A 36 -3.40 -2.79 3.42
CA VAL A 36 -2.59 -1.75 4.07
C VAL A 36 -1.70 -2.43 5.11
N GLY A 37 -0.47 -1.95 5.31
CA GLY A 37 0.44 -2.57 6.26
C GLY A 37 1.87 -2.03 6.22
N SER A 38 2.78 -2.80 6.81
CA SER A 38 4.22 -2.60 6.68
C SER A 38 4.68 -2.82 5.24
N ASN A 39 5.88 -2.33 4.90
CA ASN A 39 6.45 -2.53 3.57
C ASN A 39 6.55 -4.02 3.21
N THR A 40 6.98 -4.86 4.14
CA THR A 40 7.18 -6.29 3.94
C THR A 40 5.86 -7.05 3.79
N GLU A 41 4.82 -6.68 4.54
CA GLU A 41 3.50 -7.32 4.40
C GLU A 41 2.88 -7.10 3.02
N ILE A 42 3.17 -5.95 2.40
CA ILE A 42 2.63 -5.58 1.09
C ILE A 42 3.39 -6.23 -0.07
N GLU A 43 4.63 -6.68 0.13
CA GLU A 43 5.42 -7.36 -0.91
C GLU A 43 4.74 -8.62 -1.47
N ARG A 44 3.90 -9.29 -0.68
CA ARG A 44 3.14 -10.48 -1.14
C ARG A 44 2.13 -10.18 -2.25
N PHE A 45 1.81 -8.90 -2.49
CA PHE A 45 0.90 -8.45 -3.54
C PHE A 45 1.63 -8.00 -4.82
N VAL A 46 2.97 -8.04 -4.84
CA VAL A 46 3.77 -7.73 -6.03
C VAL A 46 3.64 -8.85 -7.04
N GLY A 47 3.22 -8.49 -8.25
CA GLY A 47 3.28 -9.33 -9.45
C GLY A 47 4.02 -8.63 -10.58
N GLU A 48 4.16 -9.30 -11.72
CA GLU A 48 4.93 -8.81 -12.87
C GLU A 48 4.47 -7.45 -13.41
N GLN A 49 3.18 -7.12 -13.25
CA GLN A 49 2.58 -5.88 -13.75
C GLN A 49 2.35 -4.83 -12.66
N THR A 50 2.77 -5.09 -11.42
CA THR A 50 2.54 -4.17 -10.31
C THR A 50 3.47 -2.97 -10.43
N GLU A 51 2.89 -1.77 -10.54
CA GLU A 51 3.64 -0.54 -10.40
C GLU A 51 3.99 -0.31 -8.92
N ILE A 52 5.25 0.01 -8.63
CA ILE A 52 5.70 0.28 -7.26
C ILE A 52 6.24 1.70 -7.20
N ILE A 53 5.65 2.51 -6.32
CA ILE A 53 6.08 3.88 -6.05
C ILE A 53 6.66 3.95 -4.64
N ASP A 54 7.92 4.36 -4.55
CA ASP A 54 8.55 4.73 -3.29
C ASP A 54 8.10 6.15 -2.91
N LEU A 55 7.40 6.27 -1.79
CA LEU A 55 6.90 7.55 -1.29
C LEU A 55 7.98 8.39 -0.59
N SER A 56 9.14 7.82 -0.26
CA SER A 56 10.26 8.53 0.39
C SER A 56 9.82 9.33 1.62
N GLY A 57 9.00 8.73 2.48
CA GLY A 57 8.47 9.34 3.69
C GLY A 57 7.28 10.28 3.50
N LYS A 58 6.80 10.51 2.26
CA LYS A 58 5.60 11.30 1.99
C LYS A 58 4.34 10.65 2.58
N THR A 59 3.31 11.46 2.79
CA THR A 59 2.05 11.04 3.40
C THR A 59 1.00 10.71 2.34
N VAL A 60 0.25 9.63 2.57
CA VAL A 60 -0.98 9.27 1.85
C VAL A 60 -2.14 9.35 2.84
N ILE A 61 -3.25 9.94 2.40
CA ILE A 61 -4.48 10.14 3.18
C ILE A 61 -5.65 9.65 2.33
#